data_AF-A0A952ALZ3-F1
#
_entry.id   AF-A0A952ALZ3-F1
#
_cell.length_a   1.000
_cell.length_b   1.000
_cell.length_c   1.000
_cell.angle_alpha   90.00
_cell.angle_beta   90.00
_cell.angle_gamma   90.00
#
_symmetry.space_group_name_H-M   'P 1'
#
loop_
_entity.id
_entity.type
_entity.pdbx_description
1 polymer ?
#
loop_
_entity_poly.entity_id
_entity_poly.type
_entity_poly.pdbx_seq_one_letter_code
_entity_poly.pdbx_strand_id
1 'polypeptide(L)'
;MFKPISREEYHKKMNGVEILDKDNCPFCKVKDQEGHIIWKGKYFYLLYNLSSYSGDHRHIMAVPYDHIVLSKDLTSNHLTELAEVYKEVEKFFAGESYFSFTRETLLNRSVEHLHMHFLGGKLEGKFLRKMLELQGYPINQKLVLN
;
A
#
# COMPACT_ATOMS: atom_id res chain seq x y z
N MET A 1 3.49 14.53 14.98
CA MET A 1 2.46 13.80 14.21
C MET A 1 2.88 13.84 12.74
N PHE A 2 2.98 12.68 12.07
CA PHE A 2 3.32 12.63 10.65
C PHE A 2 2.28 13.40 9.82
N LYS A 3 2.73 14.20 8.85
CA LYS A 3 1.87 14.97 7.94
C LYS A 3 2.14 14.53 6.51
N PRO A 4 1.16 13.91 5.81
CA PRO A 4 1.34 13.55 4.41
C PRO A 4 1.48 14.80 3.54
N ILE A 5 2.20 14.65 2.43
CA ILE A 5 2.30 15.66 1.39
C ILE A 5 1.20 15.44 0.35
N SER A 6 0.81 16.51 -0.33
CA SER A 6 -0.14 16.45 -1.44
C SER A 6 0.41 15.62 -2.60
N ARG A 7 -0.49 15.15 -3.47
CA ARG A 7 -0.09 14.40 -4.66
C ARG A 7 0.74 15.25 -5.63
N GLU A 8 0.45 16.54 -5.72
CA GLU A 8 1.22 17.50 -6.52
C GLU A 8 2.66 17.65 -6.00
N GLU A 9 2.84 17.80 -4.68
CA GLU A 9 4.18 17.85 -4.06
C GLU A 9 4.95 16.55 -4.27
N TYR A 10 4.27 15.40 -4.21
CA TYR A 10 4.88 14.11 -4.52
C TYR A 10 5.37 14.05 -5.97
N HIS A 11 4.55 14.45 -6.94
CA HIS A 11 4.96 14.48 -8.35
C HIS A 11 6.10 15.47 -8.63
N LYS A 12 6.12 16.62 -7.95
CA LYS A 12 7.25 17.55 -7.98
C LYS A 12 8.54 16.88 -7.48
N LYS A 13 8.46 16.10 -6.40
CA LYS A 13 9.62 15.33 -5.88
C LYS A 13 10.08 14.23 -6.84
N MET A 14 9.17 13.59 -7.55
CA MET A 14 9.49 12.58 -8.57
C MET A 14 10.18 13.19 -9.79
N ASN A 15 10.06 14.50 -10.02
CA ASN A 15 10.76 15.26 -11.06
C ASN A 15 10.66 14.62 -12.47
N GLY A 16 9.46 14.18 -12.85
CA GLY A 16 9.21 13.53 -14.14
C GLY A 16 9.61 12.06 -14.23
N VAL A 17 10.21 11.48 -13.19
CA VAL A 17 10.45 10.03 -13.11
C VAL A 17 9.11 9.32 -12.89
N GLU A 18 8.80 8.35 -13.76
CA GLU A 18 7.56 7.58 -13.65
C GLU A 18 7.65 6.50 -12.56
N ILE A 19 8.77 5.78 -12.51
CA ILE A 19 9.00 4.67 -11.57
C ILE A 19 10.42 4.79 -10.99
N LEU A 20 10.51 4.74 -9.66
CA LEU A 20 11.78 4.58 -8.95
C LEU A 20 12.15 3.10 -8.91
N ASP A 21 13.23 2.76 -9.62
CA ASP A 21 13.84 1.44 -9.66
C ASP A 21 14.62 1.12 -8.37
N LYS A 22 15.35 0.00 -8.37
CA LYS A 22 16.16 -0.44 -7.23
C LYS A 22 17.20 0.58 -6.78
N ASP A 23 17.90 1.21 -7.72
CA ASP A 23 18.99 2.15 -7.39
C ASP A 23 18.46 3.43 -6.75
N ASN A 24 17.22 3.80 -7.08
CA ASN A 24 16.54 4.99 -6.56
C ASN A 24 15.44 4.67 -5.55
N CYS A 25 15.36 3.43 -5.06
CA CYS A 25 14.26 2.96 -4.22
C CYS A 25 14.30 3.61 -2.82
N PRO A 26 13.26 4.37 -2.41
CA PRO A 26 13.21 4.98 -1.09
C PRO A 26 13.07 3.96 0.03
N PHE A 27 12.46 2.80 -0.25
CA PHE A 27 12.23 1.74 0.72
C PHE A 27 13.49 0.94 1.04
N CYS A 28 14.44 0.84 0.11
CA CYS A 28 15.77 0.29 0.39
C CYS A 28 16.58 1.19 1.34
N LYS A 29 16.26 2.49 1.40
CA LYS A 29 16.89 3.47 2.28
C LYS A 29 16.11 3.63 3.58
N VAL A 30 15.94 2.53 4.32
CA VAL A 30 15.10 2.47 5.54
C VAL A 30 15.43 3.58 6.55
N LYS A 31 16.72 3.93 6.72
CA LYS A 31 17.14 5.02 7.62
C LYS A 31 16.49 6.36 7.29
N ASP A 32 16.26 6.64 6.00
CA ASP A 32 15.61 7.88 5.55
C ASP A 32 14.09 7.85 5.84
N GLN A 33 13.54 6.66 6.09
CA GLN A 33 12.12 6.47 6.40
C GLN A 33 11.84 6.45 7.91
N GLU A 34 12.86 6.48 8.77
CA GLU A 34 12.72 6.24 10.22
C GLU A 34 11.66 7.11 10.90
N GLY A 35 11.55 8.39 10.53
CA GLY A 35 10.54 9.31 11.07
C GLY A 35 9.09 8.99 10.68
N HIS A 36 8.89 8.01 9.81
CA HIS A 36 7.60 7.59 9.25
C HIS A 36 7.25 6.15 9.63
N ILE A 37 8.23 5.38 10.15
CA ILE A 37 8.04 3.99 10.56
C ILE A 37 7.28 3.94 11.87
N ILE A 38 6.26 3.09 11.92
CA ILE A 38 5.41 2.89 13.11
C ILE A 38 5.62 1.50 13.74
N TRP A 39 6.17 0.55 13.00
CA TRP A 39 6.49 -0.78 13.51
C TRP A 39 7.60 -1.43 12.68
N LYS A 40 8.42 -2.25 13.32
CA LYS A 40 9.51 -3.02 12.70
C LYS A 40 9.41 -4.49 13.11
N GLY A 41 9.27 -5.35 12.11
CA GLY A 41 9.45 -6.79 12.23
C GLY A 41 10.85 -7.21 11.81
N LYS A 42 11.01 -8.49 11.50
CA LYS A 42 12.25 -9.07 10.98
C LYS A 42 12.33 -8.98 9.45
N TYR A 43 11.21 -9.12 8.75
CA TYR A 43 11.14 -9.13 7.29
C TYR A 43 10.40 -7.92 6.71
N PHE A 44 9.50 -7.31 7.49
CA PHE A 44 8.70 -6.15 7.12
C PHE A 44 8.86 -5.00 8.12
N TYR A 45 8.54 -3.81 7.64
CA TYR A 45 8.24 -2.67 8.50
C TYR A 45 6.94 -2.00 8.03
N LEU A 46 6.27 -1.35 8.97
CA LEU A 46 5.09 -0.52 8.69
C LEU A 46 5.49 0.94 8.75
N LEU A 47 5.03 1.72 7.77
CA LEU A 47 5.23 3.16 7.73
C LEU A 47 4.00 3.88 7.19
N TYR A 48 3.88 5.17 7.49
CA TYR A 48 2.88 6.03 6.84
C TYR A 48 3.19 6.24 5.36
N ASN A 49 2.15 6.29 4.53
CA ASN A 49 2.28 6.71 3.14
C ASN A 49 2.55 8.22 3.06
N LEU A 50 3.65 8.59 2.40
CA LEU A 50 4.05 9.99 2.20
C LEU A 50 2.96 10.81 1.50
N SER A 51 2.28 10.24 0.51
CA SER A 51 1.19 10.87 -0.24
C SER A 51 -0.11 10.08 -0.02
N SER A 52 -0.72 10.32 1.14
CA SER A 52 -1.93 9.62 1.58
C SER A 52 -3.11 9.83 0.62
N TYR A 53 -3.90 8.78 0.43
CA TYR A 53 -5.09 8.83 -0.43
C TYR A 53 -6.29 9.42 0.30
N SER A 54 -6.34 9.25 1.63
CA SER A 54 -7.35 9.85 2.49
C SER A 54 -7.05 11.31 2.84
N GLY A 55 -5.87 11.83 2.45
CA GLY A 55 -5.41 13.16 2.84
C GLY A 55 -5.00 13.26 4.32
N ASP A 56 -5.04 12.16 5.06
CA ASP A 56 -4.71 12.07 6.48
C ASP A 56 -3.72 10.93 6.78
N HIS A 57 -3.47 10.65 8.06
CA HIS A 57 -2.50 9.65 8.51
C HIS A 57 -3.03 8.20 8.48
N ARG A 58 -4.25 7.95 8.03
CA ARG A 58 -4.89 6.61 8.00
C ARG A 58 -4.55 5.81 6.74
N HIS A 59 -3.41 6.12 6.12
CA HIS A 59 -2.83 5.36 5.03
C HIS A 59 -1.44 4.89 5.44
N ILE A 60 -1.33 3.61 5.79
CA ILE A 60 -0.05 2.97 6.13
C ILE A 60 0.29 1.92 5.09
N MET A 61 1.55 1.52 5.03
CA MET A 61 2.04 0.52 4.11
C MET A 61 2.89 -0.51 4.86
N ALA A 62 2.78 -1.77 4.49
CA ALA A 62 3.76 -2.80 4.84
C ALA A 62 4.75 -2.97 3.69
N VAL A 63 6.04 -2.91 4.02
CA VAL A 63 7.12 -2.95 3.04
C VAL A 63 8.16 -3.96 3.51
N PRO A 64 8.57 -4.93 2.68
CA PRO A 64 9.65 -5.83 3.04
C PRO A 64 10.99 -5.07 3.11
N TYR A 65 11.92 -5.55 3.93
CA TYR A 65 13.29 -5.02 3.92
C TYR A 65 14.01 -5.37 2.62
N ASP A 66 13.79 -6.59 2.13
CA ASP A 66 14.33 -7.06 0.86
C ASP A 66 13.65 -6.33 -0.31
N HIS A 67 14.45 -5.93 -1.31
CA HIS A 67 13.91 -5.35 -2.54
C HIS A 67 13.20 -6.42 -3.37
N ILE A 68 11.92 -6.61 -3.09
CA ILE A 68 11.04 -7.56 -3.76
C ILE A 68 10.02 -6.76 -4.56
N VAL A 69 9.86 -7.04 -5.86
CA VAL A 69 9.01 -6.22 -6.73
C VAL A 69 7.53 -6.61 -6.64
N LEU A 70 7.25 -7.91 -6.56
CA LEU A 70 5.92 -8.53 -6.63
C LEU A 70 5.73 -9.56 -5.51
N SER A 71 4.49 -9.79 -5.07
CA SER A 71 4.24 -10.67 -3.92
C SER A 71 4.53 -12.15 -4.20
N LYS A 72 4.50 -12.57 -5.48
CA LYS A 72 4.89 -13.92 -5.91
C LYS A 72 6.32 -14.31 -5.54
N ASP A 73 7.19 -13.32 -5.30
CA ASP A 73 8.60 -13.53 -4.99
C ASP A 73 8.88 -13.47 -3.47
N LEU A 74 7.84 -13.35 -2.64
CA LEU A 74 7.95 -13.47 -1.18
C LEU A 74 8.33 -14.90 -0.76
N THR A 75 9.28 -15.01 0.16
CA THR A 75 9.67 -16.30 0.75
C THR A 75 8.68 -16.75 1.83
N SER A 76 8.75 -18.02 2.24
CA SER A 76 7.93 -18.55 3.34
C SER A 76 8.10 -17.77 4.64
N ASN A 77 9.30 -17.25 4.90
CA ASN A 77 9.56 -16.42 6.08
C ASN A 77 8.81 -15.09 6.02
N HIS A 78 8.83 -14.42 4.86
CA HIS A 78 8.04 -13.22 4.64
C HIS A 78 6.55 -13.49 4.86
N LEU A 79 6.03 -14.54 4.23
CA LEU A 79 4.61 -14.90 4.33
C LEU A 79 4.19 -15.24 5.76
N THR A 80 5.07 -15.86 6.54
CA THR A 80 4.81 -16.16 7.96
C THR A 80 4.68 -14.89 8.79
N GLU A 81 5.55 -13.90 8.57
CA GLU A 81 5.51 -12.64 9.32
C GLU A 81 4.32 -11.74 8.95
N LEU A 82 3.69 -11.94 7.78
CA LEU A 82 2.49 -11.18 7.43
C LEU A 82 1.37 -11.33 8.48
N ALA A 83 1.29 -12.47 9.17
CA ALA A 83 0.34 -12.64 10.28
C ALA A 83 0.57 -11.63 11.43
N GLU A 84 1.83 -11.28 11.71
CA GLU A 84 2.18 -10.25 12.69
C GLU A 84 1.91 -8.85 12.13
N VAL A 85 2.24 -8.61 10.86
CA VAL A 85 1.90 -7.35 10.16
C VAL A 85 0.41 -7.05 10.29
N TYR A 86 -0.47 -8.02 10.00
CA TYR A 86 -1.92 -7.83 10.10
C TYR A 86 -2.39 -7.53 11.54
N LYS A 87 -1.77 -8.15 12.56
CA LYS A 87 -2.07 -7.82 13.97
C LYS A 87 -1.70 -6.39 14.32
N GLU A 88 -0.58 -5.90 13.82
CA GLU A 88 -0.16 -4.51 14.06
C GLU A 88 -1.01 -3.51 13.29
N VAL A 89 -1.45 -3.86 12.07
CA VAL A 89 -2.43 -3.07 11.32
C VAL A 89 -3.76 -2.99 12.06
N GLU A 90 -4.26 -4.12 12.58
CA GLU A 90 -5.49 -4.15 13.38
C GLU A 90 -5.39 -3.25 14.62
N LYS A 91 -4.27 -3.32 15.35
CA LYS A 91 -3.99 -2.43 16.48
C LYS A 91 -3.96 -0.96 16.06
N PHE A 92 -3.31 -0.65 14.93
CA PHE A 92 -3.22 0.72 14.41
C PHE A 92 -4.60 1.33 14.13
N PHE A 93 -5.51 0.56 13.52
CA PHE A 93 -6.87 1.04 13.23
C PHE A 93 -7.83 0.92 14.42
N ALA A 94 -7.45 0.26 15.51
CA ALA A 94 -8.19 0.22 16.77
C ALA A 94 -9.69 -0.16 16.61
N GLY A 95 -9.99 -1.11 15.72
CA GLY A 95 -11.36 -1.56 15.42
C GLY A 95 -12.12 -0.72 14.40
N GLU A 96 -11.54 0.37 13.88
CA GLU A 96 -12.08 1.07 12.72
C GLU A 96 -12.05 0.18 11.47
N SER A 97 -12.99 0.42 10.55
CA SER A 97 -12.96 -0.23 9.24
C SER A 97 -11.74 0.25 8.45
N TYR A 98 -11.07 -0.68 7.79
CA TYR A 98 -10.02 -0.41 6.81
C TYR A 98 -10.08 -1.48 5.72
N PHE A 99 -9.35 -1.24 4.63
CA PHE A 99 -9.15 -2.24 3.59
C PHE A 99 -7.70 -2.26 3.16
N SER A 100 -7.25 -3.42 2.66
CA SER A 100 -5.90 -3.60 2.13
C SER A 100 -5.93 -3.83 0.63
N PHE A 101 -4.90 -3.37 -0.06
CA PHE A 101 -4.70 -3.66 -1.48
C PHE A 101 -3.22 -3.68 -1.84
N THR A 102 -2.88 -4.58 -2.77
CA THR A 102 -1.52 -4.76 -3.27
C THR A 102 -1.58 -4.79 -4.79
N ARG A 103 -0.60 -4.16 -5.44
CA ARG A 103 -0.52 -4.11 -6.90
C ARG A 103 0.48 -5.14 -7.41
N GLU A 104 -0.04 -6.17 -8.06
CA GLU A 104 0.74 -7.29 -8.63
C GLU A 104 1.30 -7.03 -10.04
N THR A 105 1.26 -5.77 -10.48
CA THR A 105 1.91 -5.30 -11.70
C THR A 105 2.56 -3.94 -11.44
N LEU A 106 3.47 -3.52 -12.33
CA LEU A 106 4.13 -2.21 -12.22
C LEU A 106 3.26 -1.05 -12.71
N LEU A 107 2.16 -1.33 -13.39
CA LEU A 107 1.28 -0.29 -13.93
C LEU A 107 0.75 0.61 -12.81
N ASN A 108 0.89 1.92 -13.03
CA ASN A 108 0.46 2.97 -12.10
C ASN A 108 1.09 2.87 -10.70
N ARG A 109 2.28 2.25 -10.56
CA ARG A 109 3.13 2.34 -9.36
C ARG A 109 4.20 3.40 -9.59
N SER A 110 4.62 4.06 -8.51
CA SER A 110 5.73 5.02 -8.55
C SER A 110 7.04 4.43 -8.02
N VAL A 111 7.00 3.24 -7.43
CA VAL A 111 8.17 2.56 -6.86
C VAL A 111 8.14 1.08 -7.21
N GLU A 112 9.24 0.59 -7.75
CA GLU A 112 9.49 -0.81 -8.11
C GLU A 112 9.88 -1.64 -6.87
N HIS A 113 9.12 -1.55 -5.79
CA HIS A 113 9.32 -2.34 -4.59
C HIS A 113 7.93 -2.59 -4.00
N LEU A 114 7.62 -3.85 -3.71
CA LEU A 114 6.36 -4.30 -3.12
C LEU A 114 6.02 -3.46 -1.87
N HIS A 115 4.81 -2.94 -1.84
CA HIS A 115 4.26 -2.31 -0.65
C HIS A 115 2.77 -2.60 -0.63
N MET A 116 2.33 -3.18 0.48
CA MET A 116 0.92 -3.48 0.71
C MET A 116 0.29 -2.27 1.37
N HIS A 117 -0.75 -1.73 0.78
CA HIS A 117 -1.44 -0.56 1.33
C HIS A 117 -2.53 -0.99 2.30
N PHE A 118 -2.68 -0.23 3.37
CA PHE A 118 -3.81 -0.30 4.29
C PHE A 118 -4.40 1.10 4.44
N LEU A 119 -5.69 1.23 4.13
CA LEU A 119 -6.38 2.51 4.14
C LEU A 119 -7.61 2.43 5.03
N GLY A 120 -7.70 3.36 5.99
CA GLY A 120 -8.87 3.53 6.83
C GLY A 120 -10.10 3.92 6.00
N GLY A 121 -11.25 3.38 6.37
CA GLY A 121 -12.53 3.60 5.69
C GLY A 121 -13.17 2.31 5.20
N LYS A 122 -14.13 2.45 4.29
CA LYS A 122 -14.94 1.35 3.74
C LYS A 122 -14.89 1.38 2.22
N LEU A 123 -14.72 0.22 1.60
CA LEU A 123 -14.91 0.06 0.16
C LEU A 123 -16.40 0.01 -0.14
N GLU A 124 -16.95 1.09 -0.70
CA GLU A 124 -18.35 1.07 -1.11
C GLU A 124 -18.51 0.26 -2.40
N GLY A 125 -19.35 -0.77 -2.34
CA GLY A 125 -19.57 -1.67 -3.47
C GLY A 125 -20.03 -0.97 -4.76
N LYS A 126 -20.77 0.14 -4.67
CA LYS A 126 -21.16 0.94 -5.85
C LYS A 126 -19.95 1.51 -6.60
N PHE A 127 -18.91 1.94 -5.88
CA PHE A 127 -17.70 2.48 -6.51
C PHE A 127 -16.84 1.37 -7.10
N LEU A 128 -16.76 0.21 -6.43
CA LEU A 128 -16.09 -0.96 -6.98
C LEU A 128 -16.76 -1.43 -8.27
N ARG A 129 -18.09 -1.53 -8.29
CA ARG A 129 -18.85 -1.86 -9.50
C ARG A 129 -18.61 -0.84 -10.60
N LYS A 130 -18.64 0.46 -10.27
CA LYS A 130 -18.37 1.51 -11.25
C LYS A 130 -16.96 1.42 -11.83
N MET A 131 -15.96 1.14 -11.00
CA MET A 131 -14.58 0.92 -11.44
C MET A 131 -14.49 -0.26 -12.41
N LEU A 132 -15.15 -1.38 -12.10
CA LEU A 132 -15.19 -2.55 -12.96
C LEU A 132 -15.91 -2.27 -14.30
N GLU A 133 -17.04 -1.54 -14.28
CA GLU A 133 -17.72 -1.10 -15.52
C GLU A 133 -16.79 -0.27 -16.41
N LEU A 134 -16.04 0.67 -15.82
CA LEU A 134 -15.09 1.52 -16.56
C LEU A 134 -13.93 0.71 -17.15
N GLN A 135 -13.63 -0.46 -16.60
CA GLN A 135 -12.66 -1.41 -17.16
C GLN A 135 -13.28 -2.38 -18.18
N GLY A 136 -14.56 -2.21 -18.52
CA GLY A 136 -15.27 -3.03 -19.50
C GLY A 136 -15.82 -4.34 -18.94
N TYR A 137 -15.82 -4.53 -17.61
CA TYR A 137 -16.42 -5.72 -17.02
C TYR A 137 -17.96 -5.57 -16.95
N PRO A 138 -18.71 -6.57 -17.43
CA PRO A 138 -20.16 -6.55 -17.33
C PRO A 138 -20.60 -6.71 -15.87
N ILE A 139 -21.30 -5.73 -15.30
CA ILE A 139 -21.92 -5.85 -13.98
C ILE A 139 -23.35 -6.35 -14.14
N ASN A 140 -23.52 -7.66 -14.05
CA ASN A 140 -24.85 -8.26 -13.99
C ASN A 140 -25.46 -8.01 -12.60
N GLN A 141 -26.46 -7.13 -12.53
CA GLN A 141 -27.20 -6.83 -11.29
C GLN A 141 -27.99 -8.04 -10.76
N LYS A 142 -28.20 -9.07 -11.60
CA LYS A 142 -28.81 -10.34 -11.25
C LYS A 142 -27.76 -11.42 -10.98
N LEU A 143 -26.90 -11.21 -9.98
CA LEU A 143 -26.20 -12.35 -9.38
C LEU A 143 -27.21 -13.06 -8.47
N VAL A 144 -27.99 -13.99 -9.04
CA VAL A 144 -28.69 -14.97 -8.22
C VAL A 144 -27.60 -15.90 -7.72
N LEU A 145 -27.22 -15.75 -6.45
CA LEU A 145 -26.40 -16.72 -5.77
C LEU A 145 -27.25 -18.00 -5.65
N ASN A 146 -26.88 -19.03 -6.40
CA ASN A 146 -27.39 -20.38 -6.15
C ASN A 146 -26.75 -20.93 -4.88
#